data_AF-A0A2A4UUU6-F1
#
_entry.id   AF-A0A2A4UUU6-F1
#
_cell.length_a   1.000
_cell.length_b   1.000
_cell.length_c   1.000
_cell.angle_alpha   90.00
_cell.angle_beta   90.00
_cell.angle_gamma   90.00
#
_symmetry.space_group_name_H-M   'P 1'
#
loop_
_entity.id
_entity.type
_entity.pdbx_description
1 polymer ?
#
loop_
_entity_poly.entity_id
_entity_poly.type
_entity_poly.pdbx_seq_one_letter_code
_entity_poly.pdbx_strand_id
1 'polypeptide(L)'
;MSANISDSNSVTEGEGTVDVDTAVQLKKTIAVVHVREKRNFSQMFLKYVASYQQLSLREQLLLLGMMTLFAVFLYGLIRWLPMQVDLQEQTERLQRHNKQLRSLSVPSVVNESSSSLQRKLEQEEWALARLQNELEGVANRWLHLDDKAALQSLKLDISSLALRTGLEVVVNKPVDVEKLALPSDHANPHLNAASRLIHEYERPGVQYEMQGSYPSLLTFFNGLNELPNQVSLGQFDITVVDLRTESGRQTLNISLTLVL
;
A
#
# COMPACT_ATOMS: atom_id res chain seq x y z
N MET A 1 -30.45 -32.58 31.92
CA MET A 1 -29.30 -31.96 32.62
C MET A 1 -28.68 -30.99 31.65
N SER A 2 -29.13 -29.73 31.69
CA SER A 2 -28.75 -28.69 30.74
C SER A 2 -27.83 -27.73 31.47
N ALA A 3 -26.56 -27.68 31.06
CA ALA A 3 -25.56 -26.81 31.64
C ALA A 3 -25.69 -25.40 31.04
N ASN A 4 -25.84 -24.47 31.96
CA ASN A 4 -25.96 -23.03 31.83
C ASN A 4 -24.59 -22.43 31.43
N ILE A 5 -24.50 -21.73 30.30
CA ILE A 5 -23.35 -20.89 29.95
C ILE A 5 -23.90 -19.58 29.35
N SER A 6 -24.01 -18.58 30.21
CA SER A 6 -24.16 -17.17 29.84
C SER A 6 -23.13 -16.41 30.68
N ASP A 7 -21.91 -16.31 30.16
CA ASP A 7 -20.90 -15.39 30.69
C ASP A 7 -20.92 -14.11 29.86
N SER A 8 -21.57 -13.10 30.42
CA SER A 8 -21.52 -11.72 29.96
C SER A 8 -20.20 -11.08 30.41
N ASN A 9 -19.22 -10.98 29.50
CA ASN A 9 -18.06 -10.13 29.69
C ASN A 9 -18.43 -8.67 29.43
N SER A 10 -18.80 -7.96 30.49
CA SER A 10 -18.84 -6.49 30.51
C SER A 10 -17.41 -5.96 30.63
N VAL A 11 -16.84 -5.51 29.51
CA VAL A 11 -15.63 -4.69 29.52
C VAL A 11 -16.06 -3.29 29.97
N THR A 12 -15.80 -2.98 31.23
CA THR A 12 -15.87 -1.61 31.74
C THR A 12 -14.66 -0.86 31.20
N GLU A 13 -14.87 -0.07 30.14
CA GLU A 13 -13.97 1.04 29.78
C GLU A 13 -13.96 2.02 30.95
N GLY A 14 -12.97 1.88 31.81
CA GLY A 14 -12.63 2.89 32.80
C GLY A 14 -12.03 4.08 32.06
N GLU A 15 -12.89 5.02 31.68
CA GLU A 15 -12.53 6.37 31.28
C GLU A 15 -11.86 7.07 32.48
N GLY A 16 -10.59 6.77 32.69
CA GLY A 16 -9.73 7.51 33.59
C GLY A 16 -9.52 8.89 32.98
N THR A 17 -10.36 9.85 33.35
CA THR A 17 -10.15 11.27 33.09
C THR A 17 -8.87 11.67 33.82
N VAL A 18 -7.73 11.50 33.15
CA VAL A 18 -6.44 12.05 33.58
C VAL A 18 -6.61 13.55 33.54
N ASP A 19 -6.79 14.12 34.72
CA ASP A 19 -6.98 15.54 34.96
C ASP A 19 -5.94 16.33 34.16
N VAL A 20 -6.40 17.18 33.26
CA VAL A 20 -5.58 17.89 32.26
C VAL A 20 -4.44 18.66 32.95
N ASP A 21 -4.66 19.07 34.20
CA ASP A 21 -3.67 19.76 35.02
C ASP A 21 -2.46 18.87 35.40
N THR A 22 -2.65 17.57 35.59
CA THR A 22 -1.55 16.62 35.85
C THR A 22 -0.69 16.39 34.61
N ALA A 23 -1.30 16.36 33.41
CA ALA A 23 -0.57 16.23 32.15
C ALA A 23 0.27 17.50 31.84
N VAL A 24 -0.21 18.69 32.22
CA VAL A 24 0.52 19.96 32.07
C VAL A 24 1.70 20.03 33.05
N GLN A 25 1.53 19.60 34.30
CA GLN A 25 2.60 19.55 35.31
C GLN A 25 3.72 18.56 34.89
N LEU A 26 3.36 17.40 34.34
CA LEU A 26 4.34 16.43 33.83
C LEU A 26 5.15 16.98 32.66
N LYS A 27 4.51 17.63 31.67
CA LYS A 27 5.22 18.26 30.55
C LYS A 27 6.18 19.37 31.01
N LYS A 28 5.78 20.18 31.98
CA LYS A 28 6.63 21.25 32.53
C LYS A 28 7.83 20.68 33.29
N THR A 29 7.65 19.59 34.02
CA THR A 29 8.74 18.92 34.77
C THR A 29 9.75 18.29 33.81
N ILE A 30 9.29 17.61 32.76
CA ILE A 30 10.17 17.02 31.72
C ILE A 30 10.96 18.11 31.00
N ALA A 31 10.34 19.24 30.67
CA ALA A 31 11.01 20.35 30.01
C ALA A 31 12.13 20.98 30.87
N VAL A 32 11.90 21.13 32.18
CA VAL A 32 12.90 21.70 33.11
C VAL A 32 14.09 20.75 33.31
N VAL A 33 13.87 19.43 33.35
CA VAL A 33 14.96 18.44 33.44
C VAL A 33 15.83 18.48 32.19
N HIS A 34 15.23 18.56 31.01
CA HIS A 34 15.96 18.60 29.74
C HIS A 34 16.82 19.87 29.57
N VAL A 35 16.38 21.00 30.11
CA VAL A 35 17.16 22.26 30.07
C VAL A 35 18.35 22.23 31.03
N ARG A 36 18.20 21.63 32.21
CA ARG A 36 19.29 21.53 33.20
C ARG A 36 20.40 20.59 32.75
N GLU A 37 20.04 19.49 32.09
CA GLU A 37 20.98 18.49 31.58
C GLU A 37 21.86 19.04 30.44
N LYS A 38 21.28 19.80 29.51
CA LYS A 38 22.04 20.47 28.42
C LYS A 38 23.09 21.44 28.95
N ARG A 39 22.83 22.14 30.07
CA ARG A 39 23.76 23.12 30.66
C ARG A 39 24.98 22.45 31.28
N ASN A 40 24.78 21.33 31.97
CA ASN A 40 25.89 20.57 32.57
C ASN A 40 26.75 19.89 31.51
N PHE A 41 26.14 19.38 30.44
CA PHE A 41 26.85 18.77 29.33
C PHE A 41 27.76 19.79 28.62
N SER A 42 27.24 21.00 28.32
CA SER A 42 28.01 22.07 27.69
C SER A 42 29.26 22.47 28.50
N GLN A 43 29.15 22.57 29.83
CA GLN A 43 30.31 22.90 30.68
C GLN A 43 31.36 21.78 30.73
N MET A 44 30.95 20.51 30.68
CA MET A 44 31.91 19.40 30.59
C MET A 44 32.63 19.39 29.25
N PHE A 45 31.93 19.65 28.14
CA PHE A 45 32.54 19.74 26.81
C PHE A 45 33.58 20.86 26.72
N LEU A 46 33.27 22.05 27.25
CA LEU A 46 34.20 23.17 27.25
C LEU A 46 35.47 22.88 28.05
N LYS A 47 35.36 22.21 29.21
CA LYS A 47 36.52 21.77 29.99
C LYS A 47 37.36 20.73 29.21
N TYR A 48 36.70 19.81 28.51
CA TYR A 48 37.38 18.78 27.72
C TYR A 48 38.15 19.38 26.52
N VAL A 49 37.54 20.36 25.85
CA VAL A 49 38.18 21.08 24.72
C VAL A 49 39.35 21.93 25.20
N ALA A 50 39.23 22.60 26.36
CA ALA A 50 40.32 23.39 26.93
C ALA A 50 41.52 22.51 27.33
N SER A 51 41.29 21.33 27.91
CA SER A 51 42.38 20.39 28.21
C SER A 51 43.08 19.86 26.95
N TYR A 52 42.38 19.79 25.82
CA TYR A 52 42.94 19.32 24.54
C TYR A 52 44.08 20.20 24.00
N GLN A 53 44.13 21.48 24.38
CA GLN A 53 45.15 22.42 23.93
C GLN A 53 46.50 22.26 24.66
N GLN A 54 46.52 21.54 25.79
CA GLN A 54 47.74 21.37 26.60
C GLN A 54 48.53 20.11 26.23
N LEU A 55 48.03 19.26 25.33
CA LEU A 55 48.70 18.03 24.90
C LEU A 55 49.68 18.28 23.75
N SER A 56 50.70 17.43 23.68
CA SER A 56 51.65 17.44 22.56
C SER A 56 50.95 17.00 21.25
N LEU A 57 51.45 17.45 20.10
CA LEU A 57 50.86 17.16 18.77
C LEU A 57 50.70 15.64 18.53
N ARG A 58 51.61 14.82 19.08
CA ARG A 58 51.55 13.35 18.98
C ARG A 58 50.37 12.75 19.77
N GLU A 59 50.14 13.25 20.98
CA GLU A 59 49.02 12.82 21.82
C GLU A 59 47.69 13.29 21.24
N GLN A 60 47.66 14.50 20.66
CA GLN A 60 46.50 15.04 19.98
C GLN A 60 46.05 14.17 18.80
N LEU A 61 47.02 13.69 17.99
CA LEU A 61 46.77 12.81 16.85
C LEU A 61 46.27 11.42 17.32
N LEU A 62 46.86 10.88 18.40
CA LEU A 62 46.45 9.60 18.96
C LEU A 62 45.01 9.65 19.51
N LEU A 63 44.66 10.73 20.22
CA LEU A 63 43.34 10.90 20.80
C LEU A 63 42.28 11.10 19.70
N LEU A 64 42.60 11.83 18.62
CA LEU A 64 41.74 11.93 17.43
C LEU A 64 41.49 10.57 16.78
N GLY A 65 42.53 9.74 16.67
CA GLY A 65 42.42 8.36 16.19
C GLY A 65 41.51 7.49 17.06
N MET A 66 41.61 7.61 18.39
CA MET A 66 40.75 6.86 19.30
C MET A 66 39.29 7.34 19.23
N MET A 67 39.06 8.65 19.13
CA MET A 67 37.72 9.24 19.02
C MET A 67 37.01 8.80 17.75
N THR A 68 37.72 8.78 16.62
CA THR A 68 37.18 8.30 15.34
C THR A 68 36.85 6.81 15.41
N LEU A 69 37.73 5.98 15.99
CA LEU A 69 37.47 4.56 16.17
C LEU A 69 36.26 4.29 17.08
N PHE A 70 36.13 5.06 18.17
CA PHE A 70 34.98 4.99 19.07
C PHE A 70 33.67 5.40 18.36
N ALA A 71 33.70 6.46 17.55
CA ALA A 71 32.53 6.91 16.78
C ALA A 71 32.06 5.84 15.78
N VAL A 72 33.00 5.18 15.07
CA VAL A 72 32.68 4.07 14.14
C VAL A 72 32.07 2.88 14.91
N PHE A 73 32.64 2.54 16.06
CA PHE A 73 32.12 1.46 16.92
C PHE A 73 30.70 1.76 17.42
N LEU A 74 30.45 2.97 17.91
CA LEU A 74 29.14 3.39 18.41
C LEU A 74 28.10 3.42 17.29
N TYR A 75 28.49 3.88 16.10
CA TYR A 75 27.65 3.85 14.91
C TYR A 75 27.27 2.41 14.51
N GLY A 76 28.24 1.49 14.53
CA GLY A 76 27.99 0.06 14.28
C GLY A 76 26.98 -0.55 15.25
N LEU A 77 27.11 -0.27 16.55
CA LEU A 77 26.17 -0.75 17.58
C LEU A 77 24.75 -0.20 17.37
N ILE A 78 24.61 1.10 17.11
CA ILE A 78 23.31 1.74 16.87
C ILE A 78 22.65 1.16 15.61
N ARG A 79 23.44 0.88 14.57
CA ARG A 79 22.93 0.30 13.32
C ARG A 79 22.47 -1.15 13.48
N TRP A 80 23.00 -1.90 14.44
CA TRP A 80 22.70 -3.33 14.62
C TRP A 80 21.47 -3.61 15.51
N LEU A 81 21.11 -2.67 16.40
CA LEU A 81 19.89 -2.74 17.23
C LEU A 81 18.59 -3.00 16.45
N PRO A 82 18.25 -2.26 15.37
CA PRO A 82 16.98 -2.48 14.67
C PRO A 82 16.86 -3.88 14.06
N MET A 83 17.98 -4.49 13.65
CA MET A 83 17.98 -5.82 13.04
C MET A 83 17.50 -6.91 14.01
N GLN A 84 17.68 -6.74 15.33
CA GLN A 84 17.22 -7.71 16.32
C GLN A 84 15.70 -7.63 16.57
N VAL A 85 15.11 -6.45 16.42
CA VAL A 85 13.67 -6.23 16.60
C VAL A 85 12.89 -6.92 15.48
N ASP A 86 13.35 -6.78 14.23
CA ASP A 86 12.73 -7.44 13.09
C ASP A 86 12.78 -8.97 13.20
N LEU A 87 13.89 -9.52 13.71
CA LEU A 87 14.03 -10.97 13.92
C LEU A 87 13.07 -11.48 15.00
N GLN A 88 12.90 -10.73 16.10
CA GLN A 88 11.93 -11.10 17.13
C GLN A 88 10.51 -11.09 16.58
N GLU A 89 10.14 -10.05 15.83
CA GLU A 89 8.82 -9.96 15.22
C GLU A 89 8.57 -11.10 14.22
N GLN A 90 9.55 -11.45 13.40
CA GLN A 90 9.45 -12.60 12.49
C GLN A 90 9.32 -13.92 13.25
N THR A 91 10.06 -14.13 14.33
CA THR A 91 9.92 -15.34 15.14
C THR A 91 8.56 -15.43 15.83
N GLU A 92 8.01 -14.32 16.30
CA GLU A 92 6.64 -14.28 16.84
C GLU A 92 5.61 -14.59 15.77
N ARG A 93 5.74 -14.01 14.57
CA ARG A 93 4.85 -14.31 13.43
C ARG A 93 4.93 -15.79 13.07
N LEU A 94 6.12 -16.39 13.03
CA LEU A 94 6.31 -17.82 12.78
C LEU A 94 5.71 -18.69 13.89
N GLN A 95 5.86 -18.30 15.16
CA GLN A 95 5.25 -19.02 16.27
C GLN A 95 3.72 -18.93 16.25
N ARG A 96 3.15 -17.77 15.91
CA ARG A 96 1.70 -17.59 15.74
C ARG A 96 1.20 -18.44 14.57
N HIS A 97 1.87 -18.42 13.42
CA HIS A 97 1.54 -19.27 12.29
C HIS A 97 1.68 -20.76 12.61
N ASN A 98 2.72 -21.18 13.32
CA ASN A 98 2.90 -22.58 13.71
C ASN A 98 1.83 -23.02 14.72
N LYS A 99 1.45 -22.14 15.68
CA LYS A 99 0.30 -22.40 16.58
C LYS A 99 -1.00 -22.53 15.80
N GLN A 100 -1.23 -21.66 14.80
CA GLN A 100 -2.38 -21.76 13.90
C GLN A 100 -2.38 -23.06 13.09
N LEU A 101 -1.23 -23.42 12.49
CA LEU A 101 -1.07 -24.67 11.74
C LEU A 101 -1.23 -25.93 12.61
N ARG A 102 -0.82 -25.88 13.88
CA ARG A 102 -1.07 -26.97 14.84
C ARG A 102 -2.53 -27.04 15.29
N SER A 103 -3.22 -25.90 15.36
CA SER A 103 -4.65 -25.83 15.69
C SER A 103 -5.56 -26.19 14.52
N LEU A 104 -5.08 -26.00 13.30
CA LEU A 104 -5.65 -26.60 12.10
C LEU A 104 -5.31 -28.08 12.16
N SER A 105 -6.15 -28.86 12.84
CA SER A 105 -6.12 -30.32 12.76
C SER A 105 -5.96 -30.69 11.29
N VAL A 106 -4.80 -31.25 10.93
CA VAL A 106 -4.58 -31.81 9.59
C VAL A 106 -5.79 -32.72 9.40
N PRO A 107 -6.69 -32.41 8.43
CA PRO A 107 -7.89 -33.20 8.25
C PRO A 107 -7.39 -34.62 8.12
N SER A 108 -7.78 -35.47 9.08
CA SER A 108 -7.41 -36.88 9.04
C SER A 108 -7.77 -37.32 7.65
N VAL A 109 -6.79 -37.80 6.88
CA VAL A 109 -7.01 -38.25 5.51
C VAL A 109 -8.14 -39.25 5.61
N VAL A 110 -9.36 -38.79 5.34
CA VAL A 110 -10.52 -39.67 5.31
C VAL A 110 -10.11 -40.63 4.22
N ASN A 111 -10.15 -41.92 4.54
CA ASN A 111 -9.97 -42.99 3.57
C ASN A 111 -11.19 -42.92 2.62
N GLU A 112 -11.26 -41.83 1.87
CA GLU A 112 -12.20 -41.57 0.81
C GLU A 112 -11.92 -42.65 -0.20
N SER A 113 -12.88 -43.55 -0.37
CA SER A 113 -12.77 -44.64 -1.32
C SER A 113 -12.40 -44.07 -2.68
N SER A 114 -11.58 -44.79 -3.44
CA SER A 114 -11.09 -44.37 -4.77
C SER A 114 -12.22 -43.83 -5.67
N SER A 115 -13.43 -44.38 -5.54
CA SER A 115 -14.62 -43.93 -6.26
C SER A 115 -15.10 -42.51 -5.91
N SER A 116 -14.92 -42.07 -4.67
CA SER A 116 -15.26 -40.70 -4.25
C SER A 116 -14.25 -39.66 -4.75
N LEU A 117 -12.95 -40.01 -4.78
CA LEU A 117 -11.91 -39.19 -5.39
C LEU A 117 -12.12 -39.06 -6.90
N GLN A 118 -12.52 -40.16 -7.57
CA GLN A 118 -12.79 -40.14 -9.01
C GLN A 118 -13.96 -39.22 -9.37
N ARG A 119 -15.03 -39.23 -8.57
CA ARG A 119 -16.17 -38.30 -8.73
C ARG A 119 -15.78 -36.85 -8.47
N LYS A 120 -14.94 -36.58 -7.46
CA LYS A 120 -14.44 -35.23 -7.20
C LYS A 120 -13.57 -34.74 -8.36
N LEU A 121 -12.71 -35.59 -8.88
CA LEU A 121 -11.84 -35.26 -10.01
C LEU A 121 -12.67 -34.97 -11.27
N GLU A 122 -13.68 -35.79 -11.58
CA GLU A 122 -14.61 -35.54 -12.68
C GLU A 122 -15.42 -34.24 -12.47
N GLN A 123 -15.82 -33.94 -11.24
CA GLN A 123 -16.51 -32.70 -10.90
C GLN A 123 -15.61 -31.47 -11.05
N GLU A 124 -14.35 -31.57 -10.65
CA GLU A 124 -13.34 -30.52 -10.83
C GLU A 124 -13.00 -30.32 -12.31
N GLU A 125 -12.84 -31.40 -13.08
CA GLU A 125 -12.61 -31.33 -14.53
C GLU A 125 -13.78 -30.64 -15.24
N TRP A 126 -15.02 -30.99 -14.90
CA TRP A 126 -16.20 -30.32 -15.46
C TRP A 126 -16.27 -28.84 -15.06
N ALA A 127 -15.93 -28.51 -13.81
CA ALA A 127 -15.86 -27.12 -13.36
C ALA A 127 -14.78 -26.32 -14.09
N LEU A 128 -13.60 -26.92 -14.31
CA LEU A 128 -12.52 -26.29 -15.08
C LEU A 128 -12.90 -26.10 -16.55
N ALA A 129 -13.51 -27.10 -17.19
CA ALA A 129 -13.99 -26.99 -18.57
C ALA A 129 -15.05 -25.88 -18.71
N ARG A 130 -15.96 -25.77 -17.73
CA ARG A 130 -16.94 -24.69 -17.69
C ARG A 130 -16.27 -23.32 -17.56
N LEU A 131 -15.31 -23.18 -16.63
CA LEU A 131 -14.57 -21.93 -16.45
C LEU A 131 -13.77 -21.56 -17.70
N GLN A 132 -13.16 -22.53 -18.38
CA GLN A 132 -12.45 -22.30 -19.64
C GLN A 132 -13.40 -21.79 -20.73
N ASN A 133 -14.57 -22.40 -20.89
CA ASN A 133 -15.57 -21.93 -21.87
C ASN A 133 -16.11 -20.53 -21.52
N GLU A 134 -16.32 -20.24 -20.24
CA GLU A 134 -16.71 -18.90 -19.77
C GLU A 134 -15.60 -17.87 -20.06
N LEU A 135 -14.33 -18.23 -19.79
CA LEU A 135 -13.18 -17.40 -20.08
C LEU A 135 -12.97 -17.17 -21.58
N GLU A 136 -13.18 -18.18 -22.42
CA GLU A 136 -13.10 -18.04 -23.89
C GLU A 136 -14.21 -17.12 -24.42
N GLY A 137 -15.41 -17.22 -23.85
CA GLY A 137 -16.51 -16.30 -24.13
C GLY A 137 -16.24 -14.86 -23.69
N VAL A 138 -15.45 -14.65 -22.64
CA VAL A 138 -14.97 -13.33 -22.18
C VAL A 138 -13.80 -12.85 -23.05
N ALA A 139 -12.85 -13.72 -23.38
CA ALA A 139 -11.70 -13.41 -24.22
C ALA A 139 -12.11 -12.98 -25.63
N ASN A 140 -13.18 -13.57 -26.19
CA ASN A 140 -13.76 -13.13 -27.46
C ASN A 140 -14.37 -11.71 -27.42
N ARG A 141 -14.64 -11.16 -26.22
CA ARG A 141 -15.04 -9.74 -26.04
C ARG A 141 -13.85 -8.82 -25.79
N TRP A 142 -12.68 -9.40 -25.54
CA TRP A 142 -11.46 -8.62 -25.40
C TRP A 142 -10.95 -8.28 -26.80
N LEU A 143 -10.46 -7.06 -26.94
CA LEU A 143 -9.94 -6.60 -28.20
C LEU A 143 -8.70 -7.43 -28.59
N HIS A 144 -8.61 -7.85 -29.86
CA HIS A 144 -7.41 -8.48 -30.37
C HIS A 144 -6.30 -7.42 -30.46
N LEU A 145 -5.18 -7.67 -29.78
CA LEU A 145 -4.06 -6.72 -29.70
C LEU A 145 -3.44 -6.38 -31.06
N ASP A 146 -3.56 -7.30 -32.02
CA ASP A 146 -3.04 -7.14 -33.37
C ASP A 146 -3.85 -6.16 -34.22
N ASP A 147 -5.12 -5.90 -33.86
CA ASP A 147 -5.99 -5.01 -34.62
C ASP A 147 -5.86 -3.55 -34.16
N LYS A 148 -4.89 -2.86 -34.77
CA LYS A 148 -4.65 -1.44 -34.54
C LYS A 148 -5.88 -0.57 -34.85
N ALA A 149 -6.73 -0.97 -35.81
CA ALA A 149 -7.92 -0.20 -36.17
C ALA A 149 -8.98 -0.29 -35.08
N ALA A 150 -9.18 -1.50 -34.52
CA ALA A 150 -10.09 -1.70 -33.41
C ALA A 150 -9.63 -0.94 -32.15
N LEU A 151 -8.32 -0.89 -31.89
CA LEU A 151 -7.75 -0.09 -30.77
C LEU A 151 -8.01 1.40 -30.95
N GLN A 152 -7.89 1.91 -32.17
CA GLN A 152 -8.18 3.31 -32.48
C GLN A 152 -9.67 3.61 -32.33
N SER A 153 -10.55 2.73 -32.82
CA SER A 153 -12.00 2.86 -32.63
C SER A 153 -12.35 2.95 -31.15
N LEU A 154 -11.79 2.06 -30.32
CA LEU A 154 -12.06 2.05 -28.88
C LEU A 154 -11.61 3.36 -28.19
N LYS A 155 -10.46 3.91 -28.57
CA LYS A 155 -10.00 5.22 -28.05
C LYS A 155 -10.94 6.35 -28.45
N LEU A 156 -11.46 6.32 -29.68
CA LEU A 156 -12.45 7.29 -30.15
C LEU A 156 -13.77 7.12 -29.39
N ASP A 157 -14.22 5.89 -29.17
CA ASP A 157 -15.45 5.61 -28.43
C ASP A 157 -15.36 6.10 -26.98
N ILE A 158 -14.25 5.83 -26.28
CA ILE A 158 -13.98 6.34 -24.92
C ILE A 158 -13.97 7.87 -24.90
N SER A 159 -13.30 8.50 -25.88
CA SER A 159 -13.24 9.96 -25.96
C SER A 159 -14.61 10.57 -26.26
N SER A 160 -15.40 9.93 -27.13
CA SER A 160 -16.76 10.36 -27.45
C SER A 160 -17.70 10.20 -26.24
N LEU A 161 -17.51 9.15 -25.45
CA LEU A 161 -18.26 8.89 -24.23
C LEU A 161 -17.96 9.98 -23.20
N ALA A 162 -16.69 10.32 -22.98
CA ALA A 162 -16.28 11.40 -22.08
C ALA A 162 -16.94 12.73 -22.47
N LEU A 163 -16.89 13.09 -23.76
CA LEU A 163 -17.53 14.31 -24.27
C LEU A 163 -19.05 14.30 -24.04
N ARG A 164 -19.71 13.17 -24.32
CA ARG A 164 -21.18 13.02 -24.14
C ARG A 164 -21.60 13.13 -22.68
N THR A 165 -20.77 12.71 -21.73
CA THR A 165 -21.07 12.81 -20.29
C THR A 165 -20.71 14.17 -19.68
N GLY A 166 -20.11 15.07 -20.48
CA GLY A 166 -19.68 16.39 -20.02
C GLY A 166 -18.34 16.37 -19.28
N LEU A 167 -17.48 15.38 -19.56
CA LEU A 167 -16.08 15.38 -19.18
C LEU A 167 -15.24 15.97 -20.31
N GLU A 168 -14.36 16.91 -19.97
CA GLU A 168 -13.37 17.47 -20.89
C GLU A 168 -12.08 16.65 -20.83
N VAL A 169 -11.66 16.06 -21.94
CA VAL A 169 -10.42 15.29 -22.03
C VAL A 169 -9.25 16.26 -22.28
N VAL A 170 -8.36 16.38 -21.29
CA VAL A 170 -7.23 17.32 -21.30
C VAL A 170 -5.99 16.64 -21.87
N VAL A 171 -5.75 15.38 -21.49
CA VAL A 171 -4.57 14.62 -21.91
C VAL A 171 -4.97 13.19 -22.26
N ASN A 172 -4.45 12.70 -23.37
CA ASN A 172 -4.50 11.29 -23.76
C ASN A 172 -3.06 10.85 -24.10
N LYS A 173 -2.46 10.02 -23.26
CA LYS A 173 -1.08 9.53 -23.43
C LYS A 173 -1.04 8.00 -23.38
N PRO A 174 -0.27 7.34 -24.25
CA PRO A 174 0.02 5.93 -24.07
C PRO A 174 0.80 5.75 -22.76
N VAL A 175 0.47 4.70 -22.05
CA VAL A 175 1.07 4.37 -20.77
C VAL A 175 2.38 3.65 -21.01
N ASP A 176 3.44 4.15 -20.39
CA ASP A 176 4.74 3.50 -20.38
C ASP A 176 4.74 2.40 -19.31
N VAL A 177 4.63 1.13 -19.75
CA VAL A 177 4.44 -0.05 -18.88
C VAL A 177 5.58 -0.17 -17.86
N GLU A 178 6.77 0.27 -18.21
CA GLU A 178 7.97 0.23 -17.35
C GLU A 178 7.81 1.12 -16.10
N LYS A 179 7.03 2.19 -16.17
CA LYS A 179 6.80 3.12 -15.05
C LYS A 179 5.70 2.68 -14.09
N LEU A 180 4.81 1.78 -14.52
CA LEU A 180 3.76 1.18 -13.67
C LEU A 180 4.24 -0.05 -12.88
N ALA A 181 5.36 -0.64 -13.29
CA ALA A 181 5.97 -1.79 -12.62
C ALA A 181 6.76 -1.42 -11.35
N LEU A 182 6.78 -0.14 -10.96
CA LEU A 182 7.53 0.28 -9.77
C LEU A 182 6.85 -0.22 -8.49
N PRO A 183 7.60 -0.92 -7.61
CA PRO A 183 7.08 -1.46 -6.37
C PRO A 183 6.87 -0.31 -5.40
N SER A 184 5.64 0.19 -5.31
CA SER A 184 5.23 1.03 -4.19
C SER A 184 5.22 0.17 -2.94
N ASP A 185 6.33 0.22 -2.20
CA ASP A 185 6.64 -0.49 -0.95
C ASP A 185 5.55 -0.32 0.13
N HIS A 186 4.59 0.60 -0.04
CA HIS A 186 3.51 0.82 0.93
C HIS A 186 2.13 0.93 0.26
N ALA A 187 1.27 -0.04 0.62
CA ALA A 187 -0.19 0.07 0.71
C ALA A 187 -1.00 0.35 -0.58
N ASN A 188 -1.36 -0.72 -1.32
CA ASN A 188 -2.75 -1.02 -1.71
C ASN A 188 -2.82 -2.26 -2.63
N PRO A 189 -3.38 -3.40 -2.19
CA PRO A 189 -3.41 -4.64 -2.98
C PRO A 189 -4.26 -4.55 -4.26
N HIS A 190 -5.18 -3.59 -4.35
CA HIS A 190 -6.05 -3.40 -5.52
C HIS A 190 -5.35 -2.75 -6.72
N LEU A 191 -4.31 -1.93 -6.52
CA LEU A 191 -3.53 -1.35 -7.63
C LEU A 191 -2.61 -2.38 -8.31
N ASN A 192 -2.28 -3.48 -7.64
CA ASN A 192 -1.42 -4.53 -8.19
C ASN A 192 -2.12 -5.44 -9.20
N ALA A 193 -3.46 -5.46 -9.27
CA ALA A 193 -4.17 -6.30 -10.22
C ALA A 193 -4.03 -5.78 -11.66
N ALA A 194 -4.16 -4.46 -11.85
CA ALA A 194 -4.07 -3.85 -13.16
C ALA A 194 -2.65 -3.85 -13.73
N SER A 195 -1.63 -3.59 -12.89
CA SER A 195 -0.23 -3.69 -13.32
C SER A 195 0.15 -5.12 -13.70
N ARG A 196 -0.40 -6.14 -13.00
CA ARG A 196 -0.28 -7.55 -13.42
C ARG A 196 -0.96 -7.81 -14.76
N LEU A 197 -2.17 -7.28 -15.00
CA LEU A 197 -2.84 -7.48 -16.28
C LEU A 197 -2.06 -6.87 -17.46
N ILE A 198 -1.49 -5.68 -17.27
CA ILE A 198 -0.67 -5.02 -18.30
C ILE A 198 0.62 -5.79 -18.56
N HIS A 199 1.32 -6.22 -17.50
CA HIS A 199 2.62 -6.89 -17.62
C HIS A 199 2.52 -8.36 -18.04
N GLU A 200 1.50 -9.08 -17.59
CA GLU A 200 1.36 -10.52 -17.85
C GLU A 200 0.63 -10.81 -19.17
N TYR A 201 -0.20 -9.88 -19.65
CA TYR A 201 -0.96 -10.03 -20.91
C TYR A 201 -0.58 -9.02 -22.00
N GLU A 202 0.51 -8.25 -21.81
CA GLU A 202 1.02 -7.24 -22.76
C GLU A 202 -0.06 -6.27 -23.29
N ARG A 203 -1.01 -5.91 -22.41
CA ARG A 203 -2.18 -5.11 -22.79
C ARG A 203 -1.81 -3.61 -22.89
N PRO A 204 -2.20 -2.90 -23.96
CA PRO A 204 -1.87 -1.48 -24.11
C PRO A 204 -2.66 -0.63 -23.12
N GLY A 205 -1.94 0.07 -22.24
CA GLY A 205 -2.52 1.06 -21.33
C GLY A 205 -2.64 2.44 -21.97
N VAL A 206 -3.68 3.17 -21.60
CA VAL A 206 -3.86 4.60 -21.96
C VAL A 206 -4.22 5.41 -20.73
N GLN A 207 -3.50 6.51 -20.53
CA GLN A 207 -3.75 7.47 -19.47
C GLN A 207 -4.60 8.61 -20.01
N TYR A 208 -5.72 8.87 -19.34
CA TYR A 208 -6.61 9.98 -19.59
C TYR A 208 -6.59 10.92 -18.39
N GLU A 209 -6.33 12.20 -18.66
CA GLU A 209 -6.61 13.28 -17.70
C GLU A 209 -7.88 13.99 -18.17
N MET A 210 -8.88 14.05 -17.30
CA MET A 210 -10.18 14.60 -17.60
C MET A 210 -10.63 15.59 -16.53
N GLN A 211 -11.39 16.60 -16.93
CA GLN A 211 -11.99 17.56 -16.02
C GLN A 211 -13.51 17.53 -16.11
N GLY A 212 -14.19 17.63 -14.96
CA GLY A 212 -15.65 17.72 -14.97
C GLY A 212 -16.29 17.58 -13.60
N SER A 213 -17.60 17.33 -13.60
CA SER A 213 -18.39 17.17 -12.38
C SER A 213 -18.41 15.72 -11.89
N TYR A 214 -18.62 15.51 -10.58
CA TYR A 214 -18.77 14.16 -10.02
C TYR A 214 -19.91 13.35 -10.69
N PRO A 215 -21.11 13.93 -10.94
CA PRO A 215 -22.17 13.22 -11.67
C PRO A 215 -21.74 12.77 -13.07
N SER A 216 -21.05 13.64 -13.82
CA SER A 216 -20.51 13.32 -15.16
C SER A 216 -19.56 12.13 -15.12
N LEU A 217 -18.70 12.07 -14.09
CA LEU A 217 -17.78 10.95 -13.88
C LEU A 217 -18.52 9.64 -13.61
N LEU A 218 -19.57 9.66 -12.79
CA LEU A 218 -20.37 8.46 -12.52
C LEU A 218 -21.07 7.96 -13.79
N THR A 219 -21.66 8.86 -14.58
CA THR A 219 -22.28 8.50 -15.87
C THR A 219 -21.24 7.95 -16.85
N PHE A 220 -20.02 8.49 -16.86
CA PHE A 220 -18.93 7.99 -17.67
C PHE A 220 -18.55 6.55 -17.31
N PHE A 221 -18.39 6.25 -16.01
CA PHE A 221 -18.08 4.88 -15.58
C PHE A 221 -19.17 3.88 -15.92
N ASN A 222 -20.44 4.27 -15.81
CA ASN A 222 -21.54 3.41 -16.22
C ASN A 222 -21.52 3.16 -17.73
N GLY A 223 -21.23 4.20 -18.53
CA GLY A 223 -21.13 4.08 -19.98
C GLY A 223 -19.92 3.29 -20.47
N LEU A 224 -18.83 3.21 -19.71
CA LEU A 224 -17.68 2.36 -20.05
C LEU A 224 -18.07 0.88 -20.11
N ASN A 225 -19.01 0.44 -19.28
CA ASN A 225 -19.51 -0.94 -19.28
C ASN A 225 -20.43 -1.25 -20.48
N GLU A 226 -20.93 -0.22 -21.16
CA GLU A 226 -21.81 -0.34 -22.33
C GLU A 226 -21.02 -0.35 -23.66
N LEU A 227 -19.70 -0.13 -23.60
CA LEU A 227 -18.85 -0.18 -24.79
C LEU A 227 -18.81 -1.60 -25.39
N PRO A 228 -18.70 -1.73 -26.72
CA PRO A 228 -18.70 -3.03 -27.38
C PRO A 228 -17.49 -3.90 -26.98
N ASN A 229 -16.37 -3.24 -26.63
CA ASN A 229 -15.16 -3.90 -26.16
C ASN A 229 -14.96 -3.62 -24.67
N GLN A 230 -14.52 -4.64 -23.94
CA GLN A 230 -14.31 -4.53 -22.50
C GLN A 230 -13.07 -3.67 -22.21
N VAL A 231 -13.24 -2.64 -21.37
CA VAL A 231 -12.15 -1.78 -20.87
C VAL A 231 -12.02 -1.97 -19.37
N SER A 232 -10.79 -2.15 -18.88
CA SER A 232 -10.53 -2.32 -17.45
C SER A 232 -9.91 -1.06 -16.86
N LEU A 233 -10.39 -0.64 -15.69
CA LEU A 233 -9.81 0.48 -14.95
C LEU A 233 -8.55 0.01 -14.23
N GLY A 234 -7.43 0.64 -14.53
CA GLY A 234 -6.14 0.30 -13.95
C GLY A 234 -5.78 1.10 -12.71
N GLN A 235 -5.56 2.40 -12.91
CA GLN A 235 -5.30 3.37 -11.84
C GLN A 235 -6.33 4.48 -11.93
N PHE A 236 -6.74 5.00 -10.78
CA PHE A 236 -7.73 6.06 -10.69
C PHE A 236 -7.37 7.00 -9.55
N ASP A 237 -7.28 8.28 -9.89
CA ASP A 237 -6.94 9.34 -8.97
C ASP A 237 -7.86 10.54 -9.21
N ILE A 238 -8.39 11.12 -8.13
CA ILE A 238 -9.27 12.29 -8.19
C ILE A 238 -8.62 13.39 -7.36
N THR A 239 -8.35 14.53 -8.01
CA THR A 239 -7.95 15.75 -7.33
C THR A 239 -9.09 16.76 -7.42
N VAL A 240 -9.58 17.23 -6.28
CA VAL A 240 -10.57 18.32 -6.23
C VAL A 240 -9.84 19.61 -6.58
N VAL A 241 -10.23 20.23 -7.70
CA VAL A 241 -9.71 21.52 -8.11
C VAL A 241 -10.80 22.54 -7.81
N ASP A 242 -10.68 23.20 -6.67
CA ASP A 242 -11.62 24.24 -6.22
C ASP A 242 -11.37 25.55 -6.98
N LEU A 243 -11.52 25.49 -8.30
CA LEU A 243 -11.69 26.68 -9.11
C LEU A 243 -13.08 27.19 -8.76
N ARG A 244 -13.13 28.28 -7.99
CA ARG A 244 -14.29 29.18 -7.99
C ARG A 244 -14.45 29.71 -9.41
N THR A 245 -15.02 28.88 -10.28
CA THR A 245 -15.60 29.31 -11.54
C THR A 245 -16.73 30.29 -11.18
N GLU A 246 -17.03 31.25 -12.06
CA GLU A 246 -18.07 32.25 -11.80
C GLU A 246 -19.47 31.62 -11.50
N SER A 247 -19.62 30.32 -11.78
CA SER A 247 -20.81 29.52 -11.49
C SER A 247 -20.88 28.90 -10.07
N GLY A 248 -19.80 28.97 -9.27
CA GLY A 248 -19.75 28.37 -7.93
C GLY A 248 -19.73 26.83 -7.92
N ARG A 249 -19.52 26.18 -9.07
CA ARG A 249 -19.45 24.72 -9.19
C ARG A 249 -18.02 24.22 -9.01
N GLN A 250 -17.85 23.22 -8.15
CA GLN A 250 -16.60 22.49 -7.97
C GLN A 250 -16.31 21.62 -9.20
N THR A 251 -15.11 21.75 -9.74
CA THR A 251 -14.60 20.92 -10.84
C THR A 251 -13.59 19.92 -10.30
N LEU A 252 -13.65 18.69 -10.80
CA LEU A 252 -12.69 17.65 -10.46
C LEU A 252 -11.68 17.52 -11.59
N ASN A 253 -10.40 17.38 -11.24
CA ASN A 253 -9.39 16.88 -12.16
C ASN A 253 -9.19 15.39 -11.87
N ILE A 254 -9.39 14.58 -12.88
CA ILE A 254 -9.48 13.12 -12.79
C ILE A 254 -8.36 12.56 -13.64
N SER A 255 -7.43 11.84 -13.02
CA SER A 255 -6.40 11.09 -13.73
C SER A 255 -6.77 9.62 -13.68
N LEU A 256 -6.96 9.00 -14.85
CA LEU A 256 -7.26 7.59 -14.93
C LEU A 256 -6.36 6.88 -15.94
N THR A 257 -6.07 5.63 -15.64
CA THR A 257 -5.31 4.73 -16.50
C THR A 257 -6.25 3.59 -16.88
N LEU A 258 -6.55 3.46 -18.17
CA LEU A 258 -7.36 2.37 -18.72
C LEU A 258 -6.45 1.33 -19.35
N VAL A 259 -6.82 0.06 -19.18
CA VAL A 259 -6.22 -1.08 -19.86
C VAL A 259 -7.18 -1.52 -20.95
N LEU A 260 -6.71 -1.51 -22.20
CA LEU A 260 -7.47 -1.85 -23.41
C LEU A 260 -7.25 -3.31 -23.84
#